data_AF-A0A9E2QJC3-F1
#
_entry.id   AF-A0A9E2QJC3-F1
#
_cell.length_a   1.000
_cell.length_b   1.000
_cell.length_c   1.000
_cell.angle_alpha   90.00
_cell.angle_beta   90.00
_cell.angle_gamma   90.00
#
_symmetry.space_group_name_H-M   'P 1'
#
loop_
_entity.id
_entity.type
_entity.pdbx_description
1 polymer ?
#
loop_
_entity_poly.entity_id
_entity_poly.type
_entity_poly.pdbx_seq_one_letter_code
_entity_poly.pdbx_strand_id
1 'polypeptide(L)'
;MIIPAFRRFISFPFLALSGIAFLASGVALIILTVKEKIKGGRKKFLILTGASAVGFFPAVFLHNAFYALGMAAENILTVGHLTEAFYLELFITILKYLAEALHIAFFCVAVFICPLGLLVGTIGSAVLFIKNLKRI
;
A
#
# COMPACT_ATOMS: atom_id res chain seq x y z
N MET A 1 21.32 6.36 -6.30
CA MET A 1 22.54 5.55 -6.55
C MET A 1 22.74 4.63 -5.35
N ILE A 2 22.54 3.31 -5.50
CA ILE A 2 22.72 2.33 -4.41
C ILE A 2 24.16 1.82 -4.47
N ILE A 3 24.87 1.84 -3.35
CA ILE A 3 26.25 1.37 -3.21
C ILE A 3 26.31 -0.12 -3.60
N PRO A 4 27.23 -0.56 -4.48
CA PRO A 4 27.26 -1.92 -5.01
C PRO A 4 27.38 -3.02 -3.94
N ALA A 5 27.94 -2.72 -2.77
CA ALA A 5 27.96 -3.62 -1.62
C ALA A 5 26.56 -3.91 -1.05
N PHE A 6 25.67 -2.90 -1.05
CA PHE A 6 24.31 -3.01 -0.53
C PHE A 6 23.37 -3.77 -1.48
N ARG A 7 23.65 -3.71 -2.80
CA ARG A 7 22.94 -4.48 -3.84
C ARG A 7 23.00 -6.00 -3.61
N ARG A 8 24.08 -6.51 -3.00
CA ARG A 8 24.23 -7.94 -2.70
C ARG A 8 23.35 -8.38 -1.51
N PHE A 9 23.02 -7.46 -0.61
CA PHE A 9 22.19 -7.71 0.57
C PHE A 9 20.68 -7.62 0.25
N ILE A 10 20.29 -6.68 -0.61
CA ILE A 10 18.92 -6.59 -1.17
C ILE A 10 18.79 -7.56 -2.34
N SER A 11 18.89 -8.85 -2.05
CA SER A 11 18.51 -9.87 -3.03
C SER A 11 16.98 -9.91 -3.16
N PHE A 12 16.46 -10.12 -4.37
CA PHE A 12 15.04 -10.35 -4.61
C PHE A 12 14.38 -11.35 -3.62
N PRO A 13 14.98 -12.51 -3.31
CA PRO A 13 14.40 -13.44 -2.34
C PRO A 13 14.29 -12.85 -0.92
N PHE A 14 15.27 -12.04 -0.48
CA PHE A 14 15.19 -11.38 0.82
C PHE A 14 14.02 -10.38 0.87
N LEU A 15 13.86 -9.57 -0.18
CA LEU A 15 12.76 -8.61 -0.26
C LEU A 15 11.40 -9.32 -0.29
N ALA A 16 11.28 -10.37 -1.10
CA ALA A 16 10.05 -11.18 -1.16
C ALA A 16 9.72 -11.82 0.19
N LEU A 17 10.69 -12.44 0.86
CA LEU A 17 10.49 -13.09 2.16
C LEU A 17 10.09 -12.07 3.24
N SER A 18 10.78 -10.93 3.29
CA SER A 18 10.46 -9.85 4.24
C SER A 18 9.06 -9.28 3.99
N GLY A 19 8.65 -9.13 2.72
CA GLY A 19 7.30 -8.71 2.35
C GLY A 19 6.24 -9.72 2.78
N ILE A 20 6.45 -11.01 2.52
CA ILE A 20 5.53 -12.08 2.96
C ILE A 20 5.41 -12.09 4.49
N ALA A 21 6.53 -12.02 5.21
CA ALA A 21 6.53 -11.98 6.67
C ALA A 21 5.77 -10.74 7.19
N PHE A 22 5.99 -9.58 6.58
CA PHE A 22 5.30 -8.35 6.94
C PHE A 22 3.79 -8.43 6.70
N LEU A 23 3.36 -8.92 5.53
CA LEU A 23 1.94 -9.15 5.22
C LEU A 23 1.30 -10.14 6.21
N ALA A 24 1.95 -11.28 6.44
CA ALA A 24 1.48 -12.30 7.36
C ALA A 24 1.35 -11.76 8.78
N SER A 25 2.31 -10.95 9.23
CA SER A 25 2.24 -10.29 10.54
C SER A 25 1.06 -9.31 10.64
N GLY A 26 0.79 -8.54 9.57
CA GLY A 26 -0.34 -7.62 9.51
C GLY A 26 -1.69 -8.34 9.60
N VAL A 27 -1.85 -9.41 8.80
CA VAL A 27 -3.06 -10.25 8.82
C VAL A 27 -3.24 -10.91 10.19
N ALA A 28 -2.18 -11.50 10.73
CA ALA A 28 -2.20 -12.13 12.05
C ALA A 28 -2.61 -11.13 13.13
N LEU A 29 -2.10 -9.90 13.09
CA LEU A 29 -2.45 -8.85 14.05
C LEU A 29 -3.94 -8.50 14.01
N ILE A 30 -4.53 -8.37 12.81
CA ILE A 30 -5.96 -8.10 12.65
C ILE A 30 -6.78 -9.26 13.22
N ILE A 31 -6.46 -10.50 12.83
CA ILE A 31 -7.18 -11.71 13.28
C ILE A 31 -7.11 -11.83 14.79
N LEU A 32 -5.92 -11.73 15.39
CA LEU A 32 -5.72 -11.82 16.84
C LEU A 32 -6.49 -10.71 17.56
N THR A 33 -6.46 -9.47 17.06
CA THR A 33 -7.18 -8.36 17.68
C THR A 33 -8.69 -8.57 17.71
N VAL A 34 -9.24 -9.19 16.65
CA VAL A 34 -10.66 -9.53 16.58
C VAL A 34 -10.98 -10.74 17.47
N LYS A 35 -10.16 -11.80 17.43
CA LYS A 35 -10.36 -13.04 18.21
C LYS A 35 -10.26 -12.82 19.72
N GLU A 36 -9.25 -12.06 20.16
CA GLU A 36 -9.00 -11.75 21.58
C GLU A 36 -10.04 -10.77 22.17
N LYS A 37 -11.03 -10.34 21.37
CA LYS A 37 -12.08 -9.37 21.76
C LYS A 37 -11.51 -8.14 22.49
N ILE A 38 -10.32 -7.69 22.11
CA ILE A 38 -9.68 -6.52 22.71
C ILE A 38 -10.65 -5.35 22.58
N LYS A 39 -10.96 -4.68 23.69
CA LYS A 39 -11.88 -3.54 23.73
C LYS A 39 -11.14 -2.21 23.88
N GLY A 40 -11.81 -1.13 23.51
CA GLY A 40 -11.32 0.24 23.72
C GLY A 40 -10.22 0.68 22.74
N GLY A 41 -9.37 1.61 23.18
CA GLY A 41 -8.37 2.28 22.34
C GLY A 41 -7.32 1.33 21.75
N ARG A 42 -6.88 0.32 22.49
CA ARG A 42 -5.86 -0.66 22.03
C ARG A 42 -6.32 -1.42 20.80
N LYS A 43 -7.61 -1.75 20.71
CA LYS A 43 -8.22 -2.39 19.53
C LYS A 43 -8.02 -1.55 18.28
N LYS A 44 -8.30 -0.25 18.38
CA LYS A 44 -8.20 0.69 17.25
C LYS A 44 -6.76 0.79 16.75
N PHE A 45 -5.80 0.92 17.66
CA PHE A 45 -4.38 1.01 17.29
C PHE A 45 -3.85 -0.29 16.69
N LEU A 46 -4.21 -1.46 17.24
CA LEU A 46 -3.79 -2.75 16.68
C LEU A 46 -4.42 -3.00 15.30
N ILE A 47 -5.71 -2.71 15.11
CA ILE A 47 -6.34 -2.80 13.78
C ILE A 47 -5.67 -1.82 12.81
N LEU A 48 -5.38 -0.58 13.23
CA LEU A 48 -4.70 0.40 12.39
C LEU A 48 -3.32 -0.09 11.95
N THR A 49 -2.51 -0.64 12.86
CA THR A 49 -1.20 -1.23 12.54
C THR A 49 -1.33 -2.35 11.51
N GLY A 50 -2.21 -3.31 11.79
CA GLY A 50 -2.41 -4.47 10.93
C GLY A 50 -2.97 -4.07 9.56
N ALA A 51 -3.98 -3.20 9.52
CA ALA A 51 -4.57 -2.70 8.29
C ALA A 51 -3.58 -1.90 7.44
N SER A 52 -2.69 -1.13 8.08
CA SER A 52 -1.64 -0.39 7.38
C SER A 52 -0.61 -1.33 6.75
N ALA A 53 -0.23 -2.41 7.45
CA ALA A 53 0.69 -3.43 6.94
C ALA A 53 0.06 -4.23 5.78
N VAL A 54 -1.19 -4.65 5.92
CA VAL A 54 -1.90 -5.41 4.88
C VAL A 54 -2.23 -4.53 3.68
N GLY A 55 -2.70 -3.31 3.90
CA GLY A 55 -3.11 -2.36 2.86
C GLY A 55 -1.96 -1.84 2.00
N PHE A 56 -0.72 -1.93 2.48
CA PHE A 56 0.47 -1.53 1.72
C PHE A 56 0.61 -2.31 0.40
N PHE A 57 0.42 -3.64 0.42
CA PHE A 57 0.65 -4.47 -0.77
C PHE A 57 -0.38 -4.23 -1.88
N PRO A 58 -1.70 -4.22 -1.62
CA PRO A 58 -2.67 -3.85 -2.64
C PRO A 58 -2.44 -2.44 -3.18
N ALA A 59 -2.05 -1.46 -2.35
CA ALA A 59 -1.76 -0.11 -2.81
C ALA A 59 -0.56 -0.07 -3.76
N VAL A 60 0.55 -0.74 -3.43
CA VAL A 60 1.70 -0.85 -4.33
C VAL A 60 1.33 -1.57 -5.62
N PHE A 61 0.59 -2.68 -5.54
CA PHE A 61 0.17 -3.43 -6.72
C PHE A 61 -0.73 -2.58 -7.64
N LEU A 62 -1.74 -1.93 -7.07
CA LEU A 62 -2.68 -1.08 -7.81
C LEU A 62 -1.99 0.16 -8.40
N HIS A 63 -1.05 0.78 -7.67
CA HIS A 63 -0.23 1.86 -8.22
C HIS A 63 0.49 1.42 -9.51
N ASN A 64 1.16 0.27 -9.47
CA ASN A 64 1.88 -0.25 -10.65
C ASN A 64 0.92 -0.64 -11.78
N ALA A 65 -0.24 -1.24 -11.45
CA ALA A 65 -1.24 -1.64 -12.44
C ALA A 65 -1.84 -0.42 -13.17
N PHE A 66 -2.24 0.63 -12.43
CA PHE A 66 -2.80 1.84 -13.03
C PHE A 66 -1.75 2.68 -13.76
N TYR A 67 -0.50 2.68 -13.28
CA TYR A 67 0.61 3.29 -14.01
C TYR A 67 0.82 2.60 -15.37
N ALA A 68 0.89 1.27 -15.39
CA ALA A 68 1.02 0.51 -16.64
C ALA A 68 -0.18 0.71 -17.57
N LEU A 69 -1.40 0.78 -17.01
CA LEU A 69 -2.62 1.04 -17.78
C LEU A 69 -2.61 2.44 -18.41
N GLY A 70 -2.16 3.47 -17.68
CA GLY A 70 -1.99 4.83 -18.20
C GLY A 70 -0.98 4.89 -19.34
N MET A 71 0.17 4.24 -19.18
CA MET A 71 1.19 4.13 -20.23
C MET A 71 0.68 3.38 -21.47
N ALA A 72 -0.10 2.30 -21.28
CA ALA A 72 -0.70 1.57 -22.40
C ALA A 72 -1.73 2.43 -23.15
N ALA A 73 -2.57 3.18 -22.43
CA ALA A 73 -3.54 4.10 -23.01
C ALA A 73 -2.85 5.22 -23.82
N GLU A 74 -1.75 5.77 -23.32
CA GLU A 74 -0.96 6.80 -24.02
C GLU A 74 -0.36 6.27 -25.33
N ASN A 75 0.24 5.07 -25.31
CA ASN A 75 0.79 4.44 -26.51
C ASN A 75 -0.28 4.18 -27.57
N ILE A 76 -1.48 3.74 -27.16
CA ILE A 76 -2.61 3.53 -28.06
C ILE A 76 -3.10 4.85 -28.67
N LEU A 77 -3.18 5.93 -27.88
CA LEU A 77 -3.58 7.24 -28.39
C LEU A 77 -2.59 7.76 -29.45
N THR A 78 -1.30 7.53 -29.23
CA THR A 78 -0.22 7.97 -30.14
C THR A 78 -0.27 7.23 -31.49
N VAL A 79 -0.66 5.96 -31.49
CA VAL A 79 -0.85 5.14 -32.72
C VAL A 79 -2.23 5.34 -33.35
N GLY A 80 -3.25 5.57 -32.51
CA GLY A 80 -4.65 5.69 -32.89
C GLY A 80 -5.01 6.94 -33.67
N HIS A 81 -4.17 7.99 -33.63
CA HIS A 81 -4.30 9.24 -34.38
C HIS A 81 -4.35 9.06 -35.92
N LEU A 82 -4.14 7.82 -36.42
CA LEU A 82 -4.29 7.46 -37.83
C LEU A 82 -5.72 6.96 -38.18
N THR A 83 -6.62 6.85 -37.21
CA THR A 83 -7.94 6.19 -37.34
C THR A 83 -9.06 7.07 -36.81
N GLU A 84 -9.94 7.51 -37.69
CA GLU A 84 -11.11 8.38 -37.44
C GLU A 84 -12.20 7.70 -36.57
N ALA A 85 -11.92 7.47 -35.28
CA ALA A 85 -12.87 6.92 -34.31
C ALA A 85 -13.00 7.82 -33.06
N PHE A 86 -13.68 8.96 -33.23
CA PHE A 86 -13.85 10.02 -32.22
C PHE A 86 -14.32 9.54 -30.83
N TYR A 87 -15.26 8.58 -30.77
CA TYR A 87 -15.77 8.06 -29.49
C TYR A 87 -14.73 7.24 -28.72
N LEU A 88 -13.82 6.57 -29.43
CA LEU A 88 -12.80 5.72 -28.81
C LEU A 88 -11.69 6.58 -28.20
N GLU A 89 -11.28 7.66 -28.86
CA GLU A 89 -10.28 8.61 -28.34
C GLU A 89 -10.74 9.29 -27.06
N LEU A 90 -12.02 9.71 -27.00
CA LEU A 90 -12.60 10.33 -25.80
C LEU A 90 -12.58 9.34 -24.62
N PHE A 91 -13.01 8.08 -24.84
CA PHE A 91 -12.99 7.05 -23.79
C PHE A 91 -11.57 6.78 -23.27
N ILE A 92 -10.59 6.63 -24.17
CA ILE A 92 -9.19 6.38 -23.80
C ILE A 92 -8.61 7.57 -23.02
N THR A 93 -8.96 8.80 -23.41
CA THR A 93 -8.53 10.01 -22.70
C THR A 93 -9.07 10.04 -21.27
N ILE A 94 -10.36 9.74 -21.08
CA ILE A 94 -10.98 9.67 -19.75
C ILE A 94 -10.31 8.56 -18.92
N LEU A 95 -10.08 7.39 -19.51
CA LEU A 95 -9.43 6.27 -18.83
C LEU A 95 -8.00 6.63 -18.40
N LYS A 96 -7.23 7.29 -19.27
CA LYS A 96 -5.88 7.80 -18.95
C LYS A 96 -5.91 8.72 -17.72
N TYR A 97 -6.75 9.76 -17.73
CA TYR A 97 -6.84 10.69 -16.59
C TYR A 97 -7.26 9.99 -15.30
N LEU A 98 -8.19 9.04 -15.39
CA LEU A 98 -8.61 8.25 -14.25
C LEU A 98 -7.47 7.37 -13.72
N ALA A 99 -6.72 6.70 -14.60
CA ALA A 99 -5.58 5.87 -14.25
C ALA A 99 -4.42 6.69 -13.65
N GLU A 100 -4.18 7.91 -14.16
CA GLU A 100 -3.24 8.87 -13.59
C GLU A 100 -3.62 9.25 -12.16
N ALA A 101 -4.84 9.72 -11.96
CA ALA A 101 -5.33 10.10 -10.63
C ALA A 101 -5.25 8.93 -9.65
N LEU A 102 -5.62 7.72 -10.10
CA LEU A 102 -5.71 6.56 -9.25
C LEU A 102 -4.34 6.00 -8.87
N HIS A 103 -3.37 5.95 -9.79
CA HIS A 103 -2.02 5.51 -9.42
C HIS A 103 -1.34 6.49 -8.45
N ILE A 104 -1.58 7.80 -8.59
CA ILE A 104 -1.06 8.81 -7.66
C ILE A 104 -1.69 8.62 -6.27
N ALA A 105 -3.01 8.39 -6.21
CA ALA A 105 -3.69 8.14 -4.94
C ALA A 105 -3.12 6.89 -4.23
N PHE A 106 -2.96 5.77 -4.94
CA PHE A 106 -2.39 4.55 -4.37
C PHE A 106 -0.92 4.70 -3.98
N PHE A 107 -0.15 5.50 -4.71
CA PHE A 107 1.21 5.87 -4.33
C PHE A 107 1.22 6.61 -2.98
N CYS A 108 0.37 7.63 -2.83
CA CYS A 108 0.26 8.37 -1.58
C CYS A 108 -0.17 7.48 -0.41
N VAL A 109 -1.08 6.52 -0.67
CA VAL A 109 -1.46 5.53 0.34
C VAL A 109 -0.26 4.68 0.76
N ALA A 110 0.45 4.09 -0.20
CA ALA A 110 1.57 3.19 0.08
C ALA A 110 2.77 3.89 0.74
N VAL A 111 3.08 5.12 0.30
CA VAL A 111 4.30 5.84 0.71
C VAL A 111 4.08 6.70 1.95
N PHE A 112 2.90 7.29 2.14
CA PHE A 112 2.64 8.18 3.26
C PHE A 112 1.66 7.56 4.26
N ILE A 113 0.47 7.17 3.81
CA ILE A 113 -0.62 6.79 4.72
C ILE A 113 -0.29 5.47 5.46
N CYS A 114 0.16 4.43 4.76
CA CYS A 114 0.51 3.15 5.35
C CYS A 114 1.67 3.26 6.37
N PRO A 115 2.80 3.92 6.06
CA PRO A 115 3.88 4.10 7.03
C PRO A 115 3.46 4.92 8.25
N LEU A 116 2.71 6.01 8.05
CA LEU A 116 2.20 6.82 9.15
C LEU A 116 1.19 6.06 10.00
N GLY A 117 0.27 5.31 9.38
CA GLY A 117 -0.70 4.47 10.09
C GLY A 117 -0.03 3.37 10.91
N LEU A 118 1.01 2.74 10.36
CA LEU A 118 1.80 1.75 11.09
C LEU A 118 2.56 2.37 12.26
N LEU A 119 3.16 3.55 12.07
CA LEU A 119 3.87 4.28 13.13
C LEU A 119 2.92 4.69 14.26
N VAL A 120 1.79 5.33 13.93
CA VAL A 120 0.78 5.75 14.92
C VAL A 120 0.17 4.55 15.63
N GLY A 121 -0.12 3.47 14.91
CA GLY A 121 -0.66 2.24 15.46
C GLY A 121 0.32 1.55 16.43
N THR A 122 1.58 1.41 16.06
CA THR A 122 2.61 0.78 16.91
C THR A 122 2.90 1.60 18.16
N ILE A 123 3.15 2.90 18.03
CA ILE A 123 3.39 3.81 19.15
C ILE A 123 2.17 3.87 20.08
N GLY A 124 0.97 4.07 19.52
CA GLY A 124 -0.25 4.16 20.30
C GLY A 124 -0.56 2.88 21.09
N SER A 125 -0.29 1.72 20.48
CA SER A 125 -0.45 0.42 21.16
C SER A 125 0.58 0.24 22.29
N ALA A 126 1.84 0.63 22.06
CA ALA A 126 2.90 0.56 23.07
C ALA A 126 2.64 1.48 24.27
N VAL A 127 2.26 2.73 24.03
CA VAL A 127 1.94 3.71 25.09
C VAL A 127 0.78 3.21 25.96
N LEU A 128 -0.30 2.71 25.34
CA LEU A 128 -1.44 2.16 26.09
C LEU A 128 -1.09 0.89 26.85
N PHE A 129 -0.19 0.05 26.32
CA PHE A 129 0.26 -1.14 27.03
C PHE A 129 1.06 -0.78 28.28
N ILE A 130 2.03 0.13 28.18
CA ILE A 130 2.83 0.60 29.32
C ILE A 130 1.95 1.29 30.36
N LYS A 131 0.98 2.11 29.93
CA LYS A 131 0.05 2.78 30.84
C LYS A 131 -0.84 1.80 31.60
N ASN A 132 -1.28 0.71 30.96
CA ASN A 132 -2.02 -0.34 31.64
C ASN A 132 -1.15 -1.12 32.63
N LEU A 133 0.13 -1.34 32.31
CA LEU A 133 1.06 -2.03 33.21
C LEU A 133 1.35 -1.23 34.48
N LYS A 134 1.45 0.11 34.39
CA LYS A 134 1.65 1.00 35.55
C LYS A 134 0.41 1.22 36.43
N ARG A 135 -0.77 0.77 35.98
CA ARG A 135 -2.02 0.88 36.77
C ARG A 135 -2.32 -0.37 37.61
N ILE A 136 -1.58 -1.45 37.39
CA ILE A 136 -1.63 -2.70 38.16
C ILE A 136 -0.57 -2.61 39.24
#